data_AF-A0A1G1YP94-F1
#
_entry.id   AF-A0A1G1YP94-F1
#
_cell.length_a   1.000
_cell.length_b   1.000
_cell.length_c   1.000
_cell.angle_alpha   90.00
_cell.angle_beta   90.00
_cell.angle_gamma   90.00
#
_symmetry.space_group_name_H-M   'P 1'
#
loop_
_entity.id
_entity.type
_entity.pdbx_description
1 polymer ?
#
loop_
_entity_poly.entity_id
_entity_poly.type
_entity_poly.pdbx_seq_one_letter_code
_entity_poly.pdbx_strand_id
1 'polypeptide(L)'
;MFNLIKKVFIKPKLEKEAFDAYLNRLPAKIDVDWFRDGKFIIGRIDTGDKKFLTQGLSVQDFIKMVNDSIYTVYDIPEEYADVFLKNFPYNPPLEARQKLEDLKVKGSQINLIKEKKLQLA
;
A
#
# COMPACT_ATOMS: atom_id res chain seq x y z
N MET A 1 3.15 41.74 -17.23
CA MET A 1 3.36 40.70 -18.27
C MET A 1 3.86 39.46 -17.55
N PHE A 2 2.96 38.54 -17.20
CA PHE A 2 3.28 37.37 -16.38
C PHE A 2 3.92 36.28 -17.27
N ASN A 3 5.21 36.03 -17.08
CA ASN A 3 5.86 34.87 -17.68
C ASN A 3 5.37 33.60 -16.96
N LEU A 4 4.40 32.93 -17.57
CA LEU A 4 4.03 31.55 -17.27
C LEU A 4 5.25 30.66 -17.56
N ILE A 5 6.04 30.36 -16.53
CA ILE A 5 6.95 29.23 -16.56
C ILE A 5 6.04 27.99 -16.59
N LYS A 6 5.78 27.49 -17.81
CA LYS A 6 5.28 26.13 -18.01
C LYS A 6 6.34 25.21 -17.39
N LYS A 7 6.12 24.80 -16.14
CA LYS A 7 6.79 23.62 -15.56
C LYS A 7 6.45 22.46 -16.50
N VAL A 8 7.37 22.19 -17.41
CA VAL A 8 7.37 20.95 -18.17
C VAL A 8 7.56 19.87 -17.11
N PHE A 9 6.47 19.22 -16.71
CA PHE A 9 6.51 17.99 -15.94
C PHE A 9 7.11 16.92 -16.85
N ILE A 10 8.43 16.94 -17.00
CA ILE A 10 9.19 15.79 -17.52
C ILE A 10 8.99 14.73 -16.43
N LYS A 11 8.03 13.83 -16.63
CA LYS A 11 7.96 12.63 -15.79
C LYS A 11 9.31 11.93 -15.96
N PRO A 12 10.10 11.74 -14.89
CA PRO A 12 11.34 11.01 -15.02
C PRO A 12 11.01 9.65 -15.60
N LYS A 13 11.80 9.24 -16.60
CA LYS A 13 11.70 7.88 -17.12
C LYS A 13 12.02 6.95 -15.94
N LEU A 14 11.11 6.05 -15.62
CA LEU A 14 11.34 5.09 -14.53
C LEU A 14 12.56 4.24 -14.92
N GLU A 15 13.64 4.40 -14.17
CA GLU A 15 14.87 3.67 -14.42
C GLU A 15 14.72 2.26 -13.88
N LYS A 16 15.07 1.27 -14.70
CA LYS A 16 14.87 -0.15 -14.36
C LYS A 16 15.65 -0.55 -13.12
N GLU A 17 16.89 -0.08 -12.99
CA GLU A 17 17.73 -0.37 -11.83
C GLU A 17 17.16 0.21 -10.54
N ALA A 18 16.61 1.42 -10.60
CA ALA A 18 15.92 2.05 -9.48
C ALA A 18 14.64 1.28 -9.13
N PHE A 19 13.86 0.87 -10.14
CA PHE A 19 12.66 0.04 -9.94
C PHE A 19 12.99 -1.26 -9.20
N ASP A 20 14.01 -1.99 -9.67
CA ASP A 20 14.42 -3.26 -9.07
C ASP A 20 14.93 -3.04 -7.64
N ALA A 21 15.72 -1.99 -7.41
CA ALA A 21 16.19 -1.62 -6.07
C ALA A 21 15.03 -1.32 -5.11
N TYR A 22 14.05 -0.51 -5.52
CA TYR A 22 12.88 -0.17 -4.71
C TYR A 22 11.98 -1.39 -4.47
N LEU A 23 11.75 -2.21 -5.49
CA LEU A 23 10.94 -3.43 -5.37
C LEU A 23 11.56 -4.42 -4.38
N ASN A 24 12.89 -4.51 -4.35
CA ASN A 24 13.64 -5.37 -3.42
C ASN A 24 13.65 -4.83 -1.99
N ARG A 25 13.49 -3.51 -1.78
CA ARG A 25 13.34 -2.93 -0.44
C ARG A 25 12.00 -3.26 0.20
N LEU A 26 10.95 -3.41 -0.62
CA LEU A 26 9.62 -3.70 -0.11
C LEU A 26 9.56 -5.11 0.49
N PRO A 27 8.90 -5.28 1.66
CA PRO A 27 8.80 -6.57 2.31
C PRO A 27 8.10 -7.60 1.40
N ALA A 28 8.44 -8.88 1.56
CA ALA A 28 7.75 -9.93 0.81
C ALA A 28 6.36 -10.22 1.38
N LYS A 29 6.23 -10.06 2.71
CA LYS A 29 5.03 -10.32 3.49
C LYS A 29 4.91 -9.29 4.59
N ILE A 30 3.68 -8.98 4.98
CA ILE A 30 3.37 -8.13 6.11
C ILE A 30 2.22 -8.74 6.90
N ASP A 31 2.18 -8.49 8.20
CA ASP A 31 1.06 -8.83 9.05
C ASP A 31 0.29 -7.57 9.43
N VAL A 32 -1.03 -7.62 9.32
CA VAL A 32 -1.92 -6.50 9.62
C VAL A 32 -2.94 -6.95 10.66
N ASP A 33 -2.71 -6.54 11.90
CA ASP A 33 -3.71 -6.63 12.96
C ASP A 33 -4.63 -5.42 12.86
N TRP A 34 -5.91 -5.63 12.58
CA TRP A 34 -6.86 -4.53 12.46
C TRP A 34 -7.98 -4.63 13.47
N PHE A 35 -8.51 -3.48 13.85
CA PHE A 35 -9.69 -3.35 14.69
C PHE A 35 -10.49 -2.11 14.31
N ARG A 36 -11.76 -2.05 14.73
CA ARG A 36 -12.63 -0.89 14.51
C ARG A 36 -12.61 0.03 15.72
N ASP A 37 -12.46 1.32 15.45
CA ASP A 37 -12.63 2.38 16.43
C ASP A 37 -13.61 3.44 15.87
N GLY A 38 -14.85 3.40 16.38
CA GLY A 38 -15.95 4.19 15.83
C GLY A 38 -16.18 3.90 14.34
N LYS A 39 -15.96 4.92 13.50
CA LYS A 39 -16.08 4.83 12.04
C LYS A 39 -14.79 4.41 11.32
N PHE A 40 -13.69 4.27 12.04
CA PHE A 40 -12.39 3.98 11.48
C PHE A 40 -12.05 2.49 11.59
N ILE A 41 -11.31 2.00 10.60
CA ILE A 41 -10.58 0.73 10.67
C ILE A 41 -9.13 1.10 10.95
N ILE A 42 -8.62 0.70 12.10
CA ILE A 42 -7.23 0.93 12.52
C ILE A 42 -6.44 -0.33 12.21
N GLY A 43 -5.30 -0.20 11.54
CA GLY A 43 -4.40 -1.30 11.21
C GLY A 43 -3.05 -1.11 11.87
N ARG A 44 -2.57 -2.13 12.57
CA ARG A 44 -1.20 -2.25 13.04
C ARG A 44 -0.46 -3.15 12.05
N ILE A 45 0.49 -2.57 11.35
CA ILE A 45 1.25 -3.24 10.30
C ILE A 45 2.60 -3.63 10.88
N ASP A 46 2.97 -4.89 10.69
CA ASP A 46 4.27 -5.46 11.03
C ASP A 46 4.91 -6.02 9.75
N THR A 47 6.06 -5.49 9.38
CA THR A 47 6.83 -5.92 8.20
C THR A 47 7.98 -6.86 8.56
N GLY A 48 8.10 -7.23 9.84
CA GLY A 48 9.22 -7.98 10.41
C GLY A 48 10.35 -7.07 10.92
N ASP A 49 10.66 -6.00 10.20
CA ASP A 49 11.69 -5.00 10.56
C ASP A 49 11.10 -3.67 11.06
N LYS A 50 9.85 -3.36 10.71
CA LYS A 50 9.17 -2.12 11.09
C LYS A 50 7.75 -2.38 11.55
N LYS A 51 7.29 -1.55 12.49
CA LYS A 51 5.91 -1.56 12.99
C LYS A 51 5.33 -0.16 12.93
N PHE A 52 4.15 -0.02 12.35
CA PHE A 52 3.49 1.27 12.18
C PHE A 52 1.98 1.13 12.15
N LEU A 53 1.29 2.27 12.27
CA LEU A 53 -0.16 2.33 12.28
C LEU A 53 -0.67 3.00 11.00
N THR A 54 -1.81 2.52 10.55
CA THR A 54 -2.59 3.17 9.50
C THR A 54 -4.07 3.16 9.89
N GLN A 55 -4.87 3.97 9.20
CA GLN A 55 -6.30 3.99 9.40
C GLN A 55 -7.03 4.25 8.09
N GLY A 56 -8.25 3.74 7.98
CA GLY A 56 -9.14 4.03 6.85
C GLY A 56 -10.59 4.17 7.29
N LEU A 57 -11.38 4.91 6.52
CA LEU A 57 -12.81 5.14 6.75
C LEU A 57 -13.71 4.07 6.10
N SER A 58 -13.17 3.33 5.15
CA SER A 58 -13.85 2.24 4.45
C SER A 58 -12.87 1.11 4.19
N VAL A 59 -13.35 -0.05 3.75
CA VAL A 59 -12.48 -1.19 3.41
C VAL A 59 -11.51 -0.84 2.28
N GLN A 60 -11.98 -0.17 1.22
CA GLN A 60 -11.13 0.23 0.10
C GLN A 60 -10.09 1.27 0.52
N ASP A 61 -10.53 2.27 1.28
CA ASP A 61 -9.66 3.30 1.83
C ASP A 61 -8.60 2.71 2.78
N PHE A 62 -9.00 1.78 3.65
CA PHE A 62 -8.09 1.08 4.55
C PHE A 62 -7.01 0.29 3.78
N ILE A 63 -7.39 -0.46 2.74
CA ILE A 63 -6.43 -1.21 1.91
C ILE A 63 -5.47 -0.25 1.19
N LYS A 64 -5.98 0.87 0.66
CA LYS A 64 -5.14 1.91 0.07
C LYS A 64 -4.16 2.45 1.10
N MET A 65 -4.64 2.79 2.28
CA MET A 65 -3.82 3.36 3.34
C MET A 65 -2.77 2.39 3.90
N VAL A 66 -3.03 1.08 3.89
CA VAL A 66 -2.01 0.06 4.16
C VAL A 66 -0.88 0.15 3.12
N ASN A 67 -1.20 0.13 1.82
CA ASN A 67 -0.19 0.20 0.77
C ASN A 67 0.60 1.53 0.80
N ASP A 68 -0.09 2.67 0.92
CA ASP A 68 0.54 3.99 0.99
C ASP A 68 1.49 4.10 2.19
N SER A 69 1.08 3.57 3.35
CA SER A 69 1.92 3.59 4.55
C SER A 69 3.20 2.78 4.39
N ILE A 70 3.15 1.63 3.72
CA ILE A 70 4.33 0.82 3.42
C ILE A 70 5.26 1.60 2.49
N TYR A 71 4.73 2.15 1.39
CA TYR A 71 5.56 2.89 0.43
C TYR A 71 6.22 4.11 1.07
N THR A 72 5.51 4.79 1.96
CA THR A 72 6.06 5.91 2.73
C THR A 72 7.18 5.46 3.66
N VAL A 73 6.96 4.40 4.44
CA VAL A 73 7.91 3.91 5.44
C VAL A 73 9.20 3.33 4.83
N TYR A 74 9.14 2.89 3.58
CA TYR A 74 10.30 2.42 2.80
C TYR A 74 10.85 3.45 1.82
N ASP A 75 10.44 4.72 1.96
CA ASP A 75 10.91 5.86 1.16
C ASP A 75 10.82 5.61 -0.36
N ILE A 76 9.71 5.02 -0.79
CA ILE A 76 9.45 4.75 -2.20
C ILE A 76 8.95 6.05 -2.85
N PRO A 77 9.60 6.54 -3.93
CA PRO A 77 9.12 7.72 -4.62
C PRO A 77 7.75 7.48 -5.26
N GLU A 78 6.91 8.51 -5.26
CA GLU A 78 5.50 8.46 -5.73
C GLU A 78 5.36 7.85 -7.14
N GLU A 79 6.26 8.21 -8.05
CA GLU A 79 6.31 7.70 -9.43
C GLU A 79 6.48 6.17 -9.54
N TYR A 80 7.14 5.54 -8.57
CA TYR A 80 7.25 4.08 -8.46
C TYR A 80 6.09 3.48 -7.65
N ALA A 81 5.60 4.20 -6.63
CA ALA A 81 4.51 3.76 -5.77
C ALA A 81 3.24 3.43 -6.57
N ASP A 82 2.88 4.27 -7.55
CA ASP A 82 1.75 4.01 -8.46
C ASP A 82 1.91 2.70 -9.24
N VAL A 83 3.13 2.42 -9.71
CA VAL A 83 3.44 1.19 -10.46
C VAL A 83 3.37 -0.02 -9.53
N PHE A 84 3.86 0.10 -8.30
CA PHE A 84 3.78 -0.98 -7.32
C PHE A 84 2.34 -1.23 -6.85
N LEU A 85 1.53 -0.19 -6.63
CA LEU A 85 0.12 -0.36 -6.27
C LEU A 85 -0.65 -1.13 -7.36
N LYS A 86 -0.31 -0.91 -8.63
CA LYS A 86 -0.96 -1.61 -9.76
C LYS A 86 -0.50 -3.06 -9.91
N ASN A 87 0.80 -3.33 -9.73
CA ASN A 87 1.42 -4.60 -10.11
C ASN A 87 1.85 -5.49 -8.94
N PHE A 88 2.10 -4.89 -7.78
CA PHE A 88 2.60 -5.52 -6.55
C PHE A 88 1.84 -5.10 -5.27
N PRO A 89 0.49 -5.02 -5.28
CA PRO A 89 -0.26 -4.60 -4.11
C PRO A 89 -0.25 -5.62 -2.98
N TYR A 90 -0.39 -5.15 -1.75
CA TYR A 90 -0.78 -5.96 -0.61
C TYR A 90 -2.31 -5.99 -0.52
N ASN A 91 -2.91 -7.03 -1.08
CA ASN A 91 -4.36 -7.21 -1.09
C ASN A 91 -4.80 -8.29 -0.09
N PRO A 92 -5.81 -8.00 0.76
CA PRO A 92 -6.40 -9.03 1.60
C PRO A 92 -7.03 -10.15 0.76
N PRO A 93 -6.89 -11.43 1.19
CA PRO A 93 -7.64 -12.52 0.59
C PRO A 93 -9.15 -12.30 0.76
N LEU A 94 -9.96 -12.96 -0.06
CA LEU A 94 -11.42 -12.76 -0.10
C LEU A 94 -12.07 -12.88 1.28
N GLU A 95 -11.71 -13.91 2.05
CA GLU A 95 -12.24 -14.12 3.41
C GLU A 95 -11.89 -12.98 4.37
N ALA A 96 -10.67 -12.45 4.29
CA ALA A 96 -10.26 -11.31 5.11
C ALA A 96 -10.98 -10.02 4.68
N ARG A 97 -11.19 -9.83 3.38
CA ARG A 97 -11.97 -8.70 2.86
C ARG A 97 -13.43 -8.77 3.32
N GLN A 98 -14.04 -9.95 3.31
CA GLN A 98 -15.40 -10.15 3.85
C GLN A 98 -15.49 -9.79 5.34
N LYS A 99 -14.48 -10.17 6.14
CA LYS A 99 -14.40 -9.76 7.55
C LYS A 99 -14.26 -8.25 7.72
N LEU A 100 -13.49 -7.59 6.85
CA LEU A 100 -13.36 -6.13 6.83
C LEU A 100 -14.66 -5.44 6.38
N GLU A 101 -15.49 -6.08 5.57
CA GLU A 101 -16.79 -5.55 5.13
C GLU A 101 -17.90 -5.79 6.17
N ASP A 102 -17.79 -6.84 6.99
CA ASP A 102 -18.72 -7.10 8.08
C ASP A 102 -18.52 -6.12 9.25
N LEU A 103 -19.52 -5.29 9.51
CA LEU A 103 -19.53 -4.31 10.61
C LEU A 103 -19.64 -4.96 12.01
N LYS A 104 -20.07 -6.23 12.08
CA LYS A 104 -20.14 -7.00 13.33
C LYS A 104 -18.74 -7.46 13.76
N VAL A 105 -17.84 -7.69 12.82
CA VAL A 105 -16.45 -8.05 13.12
C VAL A 105 -15.71 -6.82 13.62
N LYS A 106 -15.22 -6.89 14.86
CA LYS A 106 -14.54 -5.78 15.54
C LYS A 106 -13.04 -5.73 15.29
N GLY A 107 -12.44 -6.83 14.87
CA GLY A 107 -11.03 -6.91 14.52
C GLY A 107 -10.62 -8.31 14.10
N SER A 108 -9.48 -8.39 13.42
CA SER A 108 -8.88 -9.66 13.00
C SER A 108 -7.42 -9.43 12.61
N GLN A 109 -6.71 -10.51 12.31
CA GLN A 109 -5.35 -10.46 11.75
C GLN A 109 -5.40 -10.88 10.29
N ILE A 110 -4.59 -10.21 9.46
CA ILE A 110 -4.47 -10.52 8.04
C ILE A 110 -2.99 -10.65 7.70
N ASN A 111 -2.60 -11.79 7.13
CA ASN A 111 -1.28 -11.97 6.55
C ASN A 111 -1.38 -11.57 5.07
N LEU A 112 -0.61 -10.56 4.65
CA LEU A 112 -0.59 -10.08 3.28
C LEU A 112 0.75 -10.42 2.63
N ILE A 113 0.69 -10.84 1.37
CA ILE A 113 1.86 -11.16 0.57
C ILE A 113 1.94 -10.13 -0.56
N LYS A 114 3.14 -9.67 -0.89
CA LYS A 114 3.39 -8.84 -2.07
C LYS A 114 3.07 -9.67 -3.32
N GLU A 115 1.88 -9.49 -3.88
CA GLU A 115 1.43 -10.27 -5.03
C GLU A 115 2.17 -9.83 -6.29
N LYS A 116 2.99 -10.69 -6.90
CA LYS A 116 3.45 -10.42 -8.26
C LYS A 116 2.29 -10.66 -9.21
N LYS A 117 1.60 -9.62 -9.66
CA LYS A 117 0.76 -9.74 -10.85
C LYS A 117 1.69 -9.99 -12.02
N LEU A 118 1.83 -11.26 -12.42
CA LEU A 118 2.35 -11.59 -13.74
C LEU A 118 1.41 -10.90 -14.74
N GLN A 119 1.85 -9.80 -15.34
CA GLN A 119 1.30 -9.42 -16.64
C GLN A 119 1.81 -10.50 -17.60
N LEU A 120 0.95 -11.49 -17.89
CA LEU A 120 1.10 -12.32 -19.07
C LEU A 120 0.85 -11.39 -20.27
N ALA A 121 1.93 -11.18 -21.03
CA ALA A 121 2.01 -10.63 -22.39
C ALA A 121 1.44 -9.22 -22.63
#